data_AF-A0A7Y8J732-F1
#
_entry.id   AF-A0A7Y8J732-F1
#
_cell.length_a   1.000
_cell.length_b   1.000
_cell.length_c   1.000
_cell.angle_alpha   90.00
_cell.angle_beta   90.00
_cell.angle_gamma   90.00
#
_symmetry.space_group_name_H-M   'P 1'
#
loop_
_entity.id
_entity.type
_entity.pdbx_description
1 polymer ?
#
loop_
_entity_poly.entity_id
_entity_poly.type
_entity_poly.pdbx_seq_one_letter_code
_entity_poly.pdbx_strand_id
1 'polypeptide(L)'
;MTLNFSDKNFLSQVEDYTSNILQKKEDLKKILDTVAVNGKEEDFEKLTFTSKYICGMMRVLNAAPSIPEVSSIDQLKKDLNESINKGIEQLKEIISFSSETQRNYFNKTYFTLTKQNFANLSQLFSDLESVKKYINYLKRQI
;
A
#
# COMPACT_ATOMS: atom_id res chain seq x y z
N MET A 1 12.20 4.58 -19.36
CA MET A 1 11.82 3.14 -19.34
C MET A 1 10.54 3.01 -18.53
N THR A 2 9.55 2.26 -19.02
CA THR A 2 8.28 2.01 -18.31
C THR A 2 8.51 0.91 -17.26
N LEU A 3 8.03 1.08 -16.03
CA LEU A 3 8.10 0.03 -15.01
C LEU A 3 7.31 -1.19 -15.50
N ASN A 4 7.94 -2.36 -15.53
CA ASN A 4 7.29 -3.58 -15.95
C ASN A 4 6.68 -4.33 -14.77
N PHE A 5 5.43 -4.01 -14.43
CA PHE A 5 4.70 -4.69 -13.36
C PHE A 5 4.26 -6.12 -13.70
N SER A 6 4.41 -6.55 -14.97
CA SER A 6 4.15 -7.93 -15.40
C SER A 6 5.35 -8.87 -15.16
N ASP A 7 6.49 -8.36 -14.70
CA ASP A 7 7.62 -9.20 -14.33
C ASP A 7 7.28 -10.07 -13.12
N LYS A 8 7.26 -11.39 -13.33
CA LYS A 8 6.98 -12.39 -12.28
C LYS A 8 7.95 -12.32 -11.10
N ASN A 9 9.14 -11.75 -11.32
CA ASN A 9 10.17 -11.58 -10.28
C ASN A 9 10.07 -10.23 -9.56
N PHE A 10 9.20 -9.31 -10.00
CA PHE A 10 9.13 -7.95 -9.44
C PHE A 10 9.01 -7.94 -7.92
N LEU A 11 8.08 -8.71 -7.36
CA LEU A 11 7.88 -8.76 -5.91
C LEU A 11 9.05 -9.43 -5.17
N SER A 12 9.73 -10.40 -5.78
CA SER A 12 10.93 -10.99 -5.19
C SER A 12 12.09 -9.98 -5.17
N GLN A 13 12.25 -9.20 -6.23
CA GLN A 13 13.23 -8.11 -6.27
C GLN A 13 12.93 -7.01 -5.24
N VAL A 14 11.64 -6.73 -4.97
CA VAL A 14 11.24 -5.83 -3.87
C VAL A 14 11.71 -6.38 -2.53
N GLU A 15 11.49 -7.67 -2.28
CA GLU A 15 11.92 -8.34 -1.03
C GLU A 15 13.44 -8.31 -0.88
N ASP A 16 14.18 -8.64 -1.95
CA ASP A 16 15.64 -8.61 -1.97
C ASP A 16 16.18 -7.20 -1.70
N TYR A 17 15.66 -6.19 -2.40
CA TYR A 17 16.08 -4.80 -2.25
C TYR A 17 15.77 -4.23 -0.85
N THR A 18 14.62 -4.57 -0.29
CA THR A 18 14.18 -4.04 1.02
C THR A 18 14.62 -4.90 2.20
N SER A 19 15.17 -6.08 1.94
CA SER A 19 15.48 -7.10 2.96
C SER A 19 14.28 -7.40 3.87
N ASN A 20 13.07 -7.37 3.30
CA ASN A 20 11.81 -7.52 4.02
C ASN A 20 10.86 -8.45 3.26
N ILE A 21 10.29 -9.44 3.96
CA ILE A 21 9.34 -10.40 3.37
C ILE A 21 7.95 -9.77 3.31
N LEU A 22 7.34 -9.78 2.12
CA LEU A 22 6.01 -9.21 1.89
C LEU A 22 4.92 -10.11 2.48
N GLN A 23 4.17 -9.60 3.45
CA GLN A 23 3.18 -10.37 4.21
C GLN A 23 1.92 -10.71 3.40
N LYS A 24 1.58 -9.86 2.43
CA LYS A 24 0.43 -9.92 1.52
C LYS A 24 0.90 -10.11 0.08
N LYS A 25 2.02 -10.80 -0.15
CA LYS A 25 2.61 -11.03 -1.47
C LYS A 25 1.61 -11.54 -2.51
N GLU A 26 0.78 -12.53 -2.16
CA GLU A 26 -0.24 -13.07 -3.08
C GLU A 26 -1.34 -12.09 -3.43
N ASP A 27 -1.68 -11.16 -2.55
CA ASP A 27 -2.66 -10.11 -2.84
C ASP A 27 -2.03 -8.98 -3.65
N LEU A 28 -0.77 -8.66 -3.39
CA LEU A 28 0.01 -7.77 -4.25
C LEU A 28 0.13 -8.31 -5.68
N LYS A 29 0.32 -9.62 -5.87
CA LYS A 29 0.31 -10.23 -7.22
C LYS A 29 -1.00 -9.95 -7.94
N LYS A 30 -2.15 -10.18 -7.29
CA LYS A 30 -3.48 -9.91 -7.88
C LYS A 30 -3.66 -8.43 -8.24
N ILE A 31 -3.17 -7.52 -7.38
CA ILE A 31 -3.19 -6.08 -7.65
C ILE A 31 -2.33 -5.76 -8.88
N LEU A 32 -1.09 -6.25 -8.92
CA LEU A 32 -0.16 -6.01 -10.03
C LEU A 32 -0.67 -6.59 -11.36
N ASP A 33 -1.24 -7.79 -11.34
CA ASP A 33 -1.87 -8.40 -12.51
C ASP A 33 -3.02 -7.53 -13.03
N THR A 34 -3.88 -7.06 -12.12
CA THR A 34 -4.98 -6.14 -12.47
C THR A 34 -4.45 -4.83 -13.06
N VAL A 35 -3.37 -4.30 -12.50
CA VAL A 35 -2.72 -3.06 -12.94
C VAL A 35 -2.15 -3.22 -14.35
N ALA A 36 -1.36 -4.28 -14.58
CA ALA A 36 -0.68 -4.54 -15.84
C ALA A 36 -1.68 -4.83 -16.98
N VAL A 37 -2.77 -5.54 -16.69
CA VAL A 37 -3.80 -5.85 -17.70
C VAL A 37 -4.61 -4.61 -18.11
N ASN A 38 -4.81 -3.66 -17.19
CA ASN A 38 -5.73 -2.53 -17.39
C ASN A 38 -5.03 -1.18 -17.58
N GLY A 39 -3.69 -1.13 -17.64
CA GLY A 39 -2.94 0.12 -17.80
C GLY A 39 -3.12 1.08 -16.63
N LYS A 40 -3.10 0.57 -15.40
CA LYS A 40 -3.34 1.35 -14.15
C LYS A 40 -2.07 1.65 -13.37
N GLU A 41 -0.93 1.74 -14.04
CA GLU A 41 0.38 1.92 -13.44
C GLU A 41 0.50 3.22 -12.64
N GLU A 42 -0.05 4.31 -13.18
CA GLU A 42 -0.05 5.61 -12.50
C GLU A 42 -0.88 5.57 -11.21
N ASP A 43 -2.04 4.92 -11.24
CA ASP A 43 -2.93 4.80 -10.07
C ASP A 43 -2.31 3.89 -9.01
N PHE A 44 -1.63 2.82 -9.44
CA PHE A 44 -0.84 1.98 -8.54
C PHE A 44 0.32 2.75 -7.91
N GLU A 45 1.03 3.58 -8.67
CA GLU A 45 2.09 4.41 -8.10
C GLU A 45 1.54 5.42 -7.08
N LYS A 46 0.39 6.05 -7.36
CA LYS A 46 -0.30 6.92 -6.39
C LYS A 46 -0.65 6.15 -5.11
N LEU A 47 -1.17 4.93 -5.23
CA LEU A 47 -1.48 4.07 -4.08
C LEU A 47 -0.22 3.77 -3.25
N THR A 48 0.87 3.32 -3.88
CA THR A 48 2.12 3.00 -3.17
C THR A 48 2.73 4.22 -2.47
N PHE A 49 2.60 5.42 -3.07
CA PHE A 49 2.97 6.68 -2.42
C PHE A 49 2.12 6.97 -1.19
N THR A 50 0.79 6.87 -1.31
CA THR A 50 -0.14 7.04 -0.18
C THR A 50 0.16 6.04 0.94
N SER A 51 0.42 4.77 0.61
CA SER A 51 0.79 3.74 1.60
C SER A 51 2.07 4.09 2.35
N LYS A 52 3.12 4.55 1.65
CA LYS A 52 4.35 5.04 2.30
C LYS A 52 4.06 6.18 3.28
N TYR A 53 3.19 7.12 2.89
CA TYR A 53 2.81 8.24 3.75
C TYR A 53 2.06 7.77 5.01
N ILE A 54 1.08 6.88 4.86
CA ILE A 54 0.34 6.25 5.98
C ILE A 54 1.30 5.57 6.95
N CYS A 55 2.21 4.71 6.45
CA CYS A 55 3.18 4.02 7.30
C CYS A 55 4.12 4.99 8.02
N GLY A 56 4.49 6.10 7.38
CA GLY A 56 5.24 7.19 8.01
C GLY A 56 4.51 7.80 9.21
N MET A 57 3.26 8.20 9.02
CA MET A 57 2.44 8.77 10.10
C MET A 57 2.19 7.78 11.23
N MET A 58 1.93 6.50 10.92
CA MET A 58 1.79 5.46 11.94
C MET A 58 3.04 5.35 12.81
N ARG A 59 4.24 5.42 12.22
CA ARG A 59 5.50 5.40 12.98
C ARG A 59 5.64 6.62 13.89
N VAL A 60 5.32 7.81 13.39
CA VAL A 60 5.34 9.05 14.19
C VAL A 60 4.35 8.96 15.36
N LEU A 61 3.12 8.51 15.10
CA LEU A 61 2.08 8.38 16.13
C LEU A 61 2.48 7.36 17.21
N ASN A 62 3.08 6.23 16.82
CA ASN A 62 3.56 5.21 17.76
C ASN A 62 4.72 5.71 18.64
N ALA A 63 5.54 6.65 18.14
CA ALA A 63 6.63 7.27 18.89
C ALA A 63 6.19 8.51 19.71
N ALA A 64 4.97 9.02 19.49
CA ALA A 64 4.47 10.23 20.12
C ALA A 64 4.42 10.18 21.67
N PRO A 65 4.12 9.05 22.35
CA PRO A 65 4.12 8.99 23.82
C PRO A 65 5.47 9.33 24.49
N SER A 66 6.57 9.26 23.73
CA SER A 66 7.92 9.63 24.20
C SER A 66 8.30 11.10 23.93
N ILE A 67 7.39 11.92 23.40
CA ILE A 67 7.66 13.33 23.04
C ILE A 67 6.80 14.25 23.93
N PRO A 68 7.39 15.07 24.81
CA PRO A 68 6.66 15.82 25.85
C PRO A 68 5.69 16.93 25.39
N GLU A 69 5.65 17.28 24.10
CA GLU A 69 5.05 18.55 23.62
C GLU A 69 3.88 18.38 22.64
N VAL A 70 3.25 17.21 22.55
CA VAL A 70 2.38 16.96 21.41
C VAL A 70 0.95 17.49 21.58
N SER A 71 0.79 18.79 21.34
CA SER A 71 -0.49 19.45 21.02
C SER A 71 -1.06 19.04 19.65
N SER A 72 -0.30 18.25 18.87
CA SER A 72 -0.60 17.88 17.48
C SER A 72 -1.04 16.42 17.25
N ILE A 73 -1.22 15.61 18.31
CA ILE A 73 -1.53 14.16 18.19
C ILE A 73 -2.90 13.97 17.56
N ASP A 74 -3.88 14.77 17.96
CA ASP A 74 -5.25 14.61 17.48
C ASP A 74 -5.38 15.03 16.01
N GLN A 75 -4.63 16.06 15.59
CA GLN A 75 -4.52 16.41 14.18
C GLN A 75 -3.82 15.31 13.38
N LEU A 76 -2.73 14.73 13.90
CA LEU A 76 -2.04 13.62 13.25
C LEU A 76 -2.93 12.37 13.10
N LYS A 77 -3.75 12.05 14.11
CA LYS A 77 -4.74 10.97 14.03
C LYS A 77 -5.79 11.24 12.96
N LYS A 78 -6.26 12.49 12.86
CA LYS A 78 -7.20 12.91 11.83
C LYS A 78 -6.60 12.75 10.42
N ASP A 79 -5.41 13.28 10.20
CA ASP A 79 -4.69 13.20 8.92
C ASP A 79 -4.39 11.75 8.53
N LEU A 80 -4.05 10.91 9.52
CA LEU A 80 -3.86 9.47 9.33
C LEU A 80 -5.16 8.79 8.87
N ASN A 81 -6.28 9.06 9.53
CA ASN A 81 -7.58 8.50 9.14
C ASN A 81 -7.99 8.94 7.73
N GLU A 82 -7.82 10.22 7.39
CA GLU A 82 -8.09 10.73 6.04
C GLU A 82 -7.22 10.04 4.98
N SER A 83 -5.95 9.83 5.29
CA SER A 83 -5.01 9.15 4.38
C SER A 83 -5.31 7.67 4.22
N ILE A 84 -5.71 6.98 5.29
CA ILE A 84 -6.17 5.58 5.24
C ILE A 84 -7.40 5.46 4.35
N ASN A 85 -8.39 6.34 4.53
CA ASN A 85 -9.59 6.37 3.68
C ASN A 85 -9.21 6.60 2.21
N LYS A 86 -8.30 7.54 1.93
CA LYS A 86 -7.77 7.76 0.58
C LYS A 86 -7.08 6.51 0.01
N GLY A 87 -6.26 5.83 0.79
CA GLY A 87 -5.59 4.59 0.38
C GLY A 87 -6.59 3.47 0.09
N ILE A 88 -7.67 3.36 0.86
CA ILE A 88 -8.77 2.42 0.62
C ILE A 88 -9.46 2.73 -0.70
N GLU A 89 -9.82 3.99 -0.96
CA GLU A 89 -10.49 4.37 -2.20
C GLU A 89 -9.60 4.15 -3.44
N GLN A 90 -8.31 4.47 -3.35
CA GLN A 90 -7.34 4.16 -4.41
C GLN A 90 -7.24 2.64 -4.67
N LEU A 91 -7.23 1.82 -3.62
CA LEU A 91 -7.21 0.37 -3.78
C LEU A 91 -8.52 -0.15 -4.39
N LYS A 92 -9.68 0.37 -3.98
CA LYS A 92 -10.98 0.03 -4.57
C LYS A 92 -11.04 0.38 -6.05
N GLU A 93 -10.52 1.54 -6.43
CA GLU A 93 -10.47 1.99 -7.82
C GLU A 93 -9.70 0.99 -8.69
N ILE A 94 -8.49 0.58 -8.28
CA ILE A 94 -7.71 -0.44 -8.99
C ILE A 94 -8.45 -1.76 -9.05
N ILE A 95 -8.98 -2.23 -7.91
CA ILE A 95 -9.66 -3.52 -7.81
C ILE A 95 -10.99 -3.54 -8.59
N SER A 96 -11.60 -2.39 -8.89
CA SER A 96 -12.82 -2.33 -9.70
C SER A 96 -12.66 -2.95 -11.09
N PHE A 97 -11.43 -2.95 -11.62
CA PHE A 97 -11.05 -3.54 -12.91
C PHE A 97 -10.72 -5.05 -12.84
N SER A 98 -10.75 -5.65 -11.65
CA SER A 98 -10.51 -7.08 -11.45
C SER A 98 -11.77 -7.93 -11.69
N SER A 99 -11.64 -9.26 -11.64
CA SER A 99 -12.80 -10.16 -11.75
C SER A 99 -13.76 -10.01 -10.57
N GLU A 100 -15.03 -10.38 -10.74
CA GLU A 100 -16.01 -10.32 -9.65
C GLU A 100 -15.58 -11.12 -8.41
N THR A 101 -15.01 -12.31 -8.62
CA THR A 101 -14.45 -13.12 -7.54
C THR A 101 -13.34 -12.39 -6.78
N GLN A 102 -12.42 -11.71 -7.48
CA GLN A 102 -11.35 -10.94 -6.86
C GLN A 102 -11.90 -9.71 -6.13
N ARG A 103 -12.85 -8.96 -6.71
CA ARG A 103 -13.52 -7.85 -6.02
C ARG A 103 -14.18 -8.29 -4.73
N ASN A 104 -14.91 -9.40 -4.76
CA ASN A 104 -15.59 -9.95 -3.57
C ASN A 104 -14.59 -10.39 -2.49
N TYR A 105 -13.45 -10.97 -2.90
CA TYR A 105 -12.36 -11.30 -1.99
C TYR A 105 -11.80 -10.04 -1.31
N PHE A 106 -11.42 -9.02 -2.09
CA PHE A 106 -10.84 -7.79 -1.54
C PHE A 106 -11.81 -7.05 -0.62
N ASN A 107 -13.09 -7.01 -0.98
CA ASN A 107 -14.13 -6.42 -0.14
C ASN A 107 -14.18 -7.05 1.26
N LYS A 108 -14.18 -8.38 1.33
CA LYS A 108 -14.21 -9.13 2.59
C LYS A 108 -12.89 -9.06 3.36
N THR A 109 -11.75 -9.00 2.66
CA THR A 109 -10.42 -9.04 3.30
C THR A 109 -9.95 -7.66 3.78
N TYR A 110 -10.37 -6.58 3.13
CA TYR A 110 -9.82 -5.24 3.37
C TYR A 110 -10.85 -4.14 3.67
N PHE A 111 -12.07 -4.20 3.13
CA PHE A 111 -12.97 -3.04 3.13
C PHE A 111 -14.11 -3.10 4.15
N THR A 112 -14.29 -4.22 4.85
CA THR A 112 -15.26 -4.33 5.94
C THR A 112 -14.73 -3.70 7.23
N LEU A 113 -15.62 -3.11 8.04
CA LEU A 113 -15.28 -2.40 9.28
C LEU A 113 -15.00 -3.36 10.45
N THR A 114 -13.95 -4.17 10.35
CA THR A 114 -13.50 -5.02 11.47
C THR A 114 -12.03 -4.77 11.82
N LYS A 115 -11.66 -5.11 13.06
CA LYS A 115 -10.27 -5.06 13.52
C LYS A 115 -9.33 -5.90 12.65
N GLN A 116 -9.79 -7.05 12.17
CA GLN A 116 -9.00 -7.93 11.31
C GLN A 116 -8.73 -7.31 9.93
N ASN A 117 -9.73 -6.63 9.36
CA ASN A 117 -9.57 -5.93 8.08
C ASN A 117 -8.56 -4.79 8.21
N PHE A 118 -8.61 -4.05 9.32
CA PHE A 118 -7.63 -3.00 9.57
C PHE A 118 -6.20 -3.55 9.70
N ALA A 119 -6.03 -4.70 10.37
CA ALA A 119 -4.74 -5.38 10.46
C ALA A 119 -4.24 -5.83 9.07
N ASN A 120 -5.12 -6.42 8.25
CA ASN A 120 -4.79 -6.81 6.87
C ASN A 120 -4.38 -5.61 6.03
N LEU A 121 -5.14 -4.51 6.11
CA LEU A 121 -4.87 -3.28 5.37
C LEU A 121 -3.54 -2.65 5.79
N SER A 122 -3.25 -2.64 7.10
CA SER A 122 -1.97 -2.15 7.63
C SER A 122 -0.78 -2.96 7.10
N GLN A 123 -0.91 -4.30 7.05
CA GLN A 123 0.10 -5.17 6.44
C GLN A 123 0.26 -4.89 4.94
N LEU A 124 -0.84 -4.76 4.20
CA LEU A 124 -0.81 -4.45 2.77
C LEU A 124 -0.15 -3.09 2.50
N PHE A 125 -0.46 -2.05 3.29
CA PHE A 125 0.20 -0.74 3.16
C PHE A 125 1.70 -0.80 3.47
N SER A 126 2.11 -1.61 4.45
CA SER A 126 3.54 -1.84 4.73
C SER A 126 4.26 -2.50 3.55
N ASP A 127 3.62 -3.47 2.91
CA ASP A 127 4.17 -4.11 1.72
C ASP A 127 4.21 -3.14 0.52
N LEU A 128 3.15 -2.33 0.32
CA LEU A 128 3.11 -1.28 -0.69
C LEU A 128 4.15 -0.18 -0.45
N GLU A 129 4.49 0.13 0.80
CA GLU A 129 5.61 1.00 1.13
C GLU A 129 6.94 0.41 0.63
N SER A 130 7.14 -0.91 0.82
CA SER A 130 8.34 -1.61 0.34
C SER A 130 8.42 -1.56 -1.19
N VAL A 131 7.29 -1.79 -1.87
CA VAL A 131 7.17 -1.58 -3.32
C VAL A 131 7.52 -0.15 -3.73
N LYS A 132 7.02 0.87 -3.02
CA LYS A 132 7.35 2.28 -3.32
C LYS A 132 8.84 2.56 -3.21
N LYS A 133 9.50 2.01 -2.18
CA LYS A 133 10.96 2.17 -1.99
C LYS A 133 11.72 1.59 -3.19
N TYR A 134 11.33 0.42 -3.67
CA TYR A 134 11.96 -0.20 -4.84
C TYR A 134 11.66 0.57 -6.13
N ILE A 135 10.42 0.99 -6.37
CA ILE A 135 10.06 1.84 -7.52
C ILE A 135 10.91 3.12 -7.55
N ASN A 136 11.08 3.78 -6.40
CA ASN A 136 11.92 4.97 -6.31
C ASN A 136 13.41 4.69 -6.59
N TYR A 137 13.90 3.51 -6.19
CA TYR A 137 15.26 3.08 -6.53
C TYR A 137 15.41 2.90 -8.05
N LEU A 138 14.51 2.16 -8.69
CA LEU A 138 14.52 1.94 -10.13
C LEU A 138 14.49 3.26 -10.90
N LYS A 139 13.66 4.22 -10.49
CA LYS A 139 13.58 5.54 -11.12
C LYS A 139 14.84 6.39 -11.02
N ARG A 140 15.71 6.13 -10.04
CA ARG A 140 16.99 6.85 -9.87
C ARG A 140 18.14 6.24 -10.68
N GLN A 141 17.95 5.04 -11.20
CA GLN A 141 18.90 4.38 -12.11
C GLN A 141 18.66 4.78 -13.57
N ILE A 142 17.71 5.69 -13.82
CA ILE A 142 17.29 6.17 -15.14
C ILE A 142 17.80 7.59 -15.34
#